data_AF-A0A959ISL0-F1
#
_entry.id   AF-A0A959ISL0-F1
#
_cell.length_a   1.000
_cell.length_b   1.000
_cell.length_c   1.000
_cell.angle_alpha   90.00
_cell.angle_beta   90.00
_cell.angle_gamma   90.00
#
_symmetry.space_group_name_H-M   'P 1'
#
loop_
_entity.id
_entity.type
_entity.pdbx_description
1 polymer ?
#
loop_
_entity_poly.entity_id
_entity_poly.type
_entity_poly.pdbx_seq_one_letter_code
_entity_poly.pdbx_strand_id
1 'polypeptide(L)'
;NGMVILAGRNSVGLNSTESSFLQFIRPDGSSGLFTVGKIKQNGDLTIAYNTASDMRLKTNIKPSTKGLNDLLKIQVADYNYIDDRPTDRRQGFLAQQLYQHFPYAVDEGGADPKDEPWMIDYGLLTPLLVQAIQDRQAIIDAHQAKIEQQQTRIETLQSEMQELDALKEKLAKLQTAIQSSPSPSTSK
;
A
#
# COMPACT_ATOMS: atom_id res chain seq x y z
N ASN A 1 -25.95 -2.57 -29.97
CA ASN A 1 -25.67 -1.94 -28.66
C ASN A 1 -24.25 -1.38 -28.67
N GLY A 2 -24.08 -0.15 -29.16
CA GLY A 2 -22.77 0.52 -29.19
C GLY A 2 -22.61 1.50 -28.03
N MET A 3 -21.38 1.90 -27.74
CA MET A 3 -21.09 3.00 -26.82
C MET A 3 -21.36 4.34 -27.50
N VAL A 4 -21.96 5.28 -26.78
CA VAL A 4 -22.11 6.67 -27.26
C VAL A 4 -20.94 7.48 -26.73
N ILE A 5 -20.21 8.13 -27.63
CA ILE A 5 -19.12 9.06 -27.31
C ILE A 5 -19.61 10.46 -27.63
N LEU A 6 -19.60 11.34 -26.62
CA LEU A 6 -19.85 12.77 -26.82
C LEU A 6 -18.52 13.52 -26.74
N ALA A 7 -18.18 14.28 -27.77
CA ALA A 7 -16.96 15.06 -27.84
C ALA A 7 -17.25 16.58 -27.82
N GLY A 8 -16.36 17.36 -27.21
CA GLY A 8 -16.42 18.83 -27.20
C GLY A 8 -17.61 19.42 -26.42
N ARG A 9 -18.14 18.70 -25.43
CA ARG A 9 -19.30 19.15 -24.64
C ARG A 9 -18.88 20.21 -23.63
N ASN A 10 -19.13 21.47 -23.94
CA ASN A 10 -19.06 22.53 -22.92
C ASN A 10 -20.21 22.33 -21.93
N SER A 11 -19.94 22.47 -20.63
CA SER A 11 -21.02 22.49 -19.63
C SER A 11 -21.90 23.71 -19.92
N VAL A 12 -23.22 23.49 -20.00
CA VAL A 12 -24.18 24.54 -20.37
C VAL A 12 -24.29 25.52 -19.20
N GLY A 13 -23.58 26.64 -19.32
CA GLY A 13 -23.61 27.75 -18.35
C GLY A 13 -22.47 28.70 -18.66
N LEU A 14 -22.80 29.93 -19.09
CA LEU A 14 -21.88 30.94 -19.62
C LEU A 14 -20.76 31.42 -18.65
N ASN A 15 -20.61 30.78 -17.49
CA ASN A 15 -19.69 31.14 -16.41
C ASN A 15 -18.89 29.94 -15.83
N SER A 16 -18.86 28.77 -16.47
CA SER A 16 -18.04 27.64 -15.99
C SER A 16 -16.76 27.46 -16.82
N THR A 17 -15.60 27.55 -16.17
CA THR A 17 -14.27 27.17 -16.71
C THR A 17 -14.07 25.66 -16.86
N GLU A 18 -15.13 24.84 -16.80
CA GLU A 18 -15.05 23.39 -16.92
C GLU A 18 -15.75 22.86 -18.19
N SER A 19 -14.96 22.60 -19.22
CA SER A 19 -15.39 21.88 -20.42
C SER A 19 -15.22 20.35 -20.27
N SER A 20 -16.19 19.56 -20.72
CA SER A 20 -16.02 18.12 -20.90
C SER A 20 -15.54 17.84 -22.32
N PHE A 21 -14.36 17.27 -22.47
CA PHE A 21 -13.77 16.99 -23.78
C PHE A 21 -14.37 15.72 -24.39
N LEU A 22 -14.45 14.66 -23.59
CA LEU A 22 -15.03 13.38 -24.01
C LEU A 22 -15.87 12.80 -22.87
N GLN A 23 -17.04 12.26 -23.20
CA GLN A 23 -17.88 11.51 -22.26
C GLN A 23 -18.24 10.15 -22.86
N PHE A 24 -18.03 9.10 -22.06
CA PHE A 24 -18.33 7.71 -22.43
C PHE A 24 -19.66 7.32 -21.79
N ILE A 25 -20.62 6.94 -22.63
CA ILE A 25 -21.98 6.64 -22.20
C ILE A 25 -22.34 5.23 -22.66
N ARG A 26 -22.76 4.41 -21.70
CA ARG A 26 -23.37 3.11 -21.96
C ARG A 26 -24.90 3.28 -22.06
N PRO A 27 -25.55 2.82 -23.13
CA PRO A 27 -27.00 2.70 -23.17
C PRO A 27 -27.48 1.69 -22.11
N ASP A 28 -28.48 2.03 -21.28
CA ASP A 28 -28.95 1.14 -20.19
C ASP A 28 -30.31 0.45 -20.43
N GLY A 29 -30.88 0.58 -21.63
CA GLY A 29 -32.22 0.09 -21.94
C GLY A 29 -33.18 1.25 -22.18
N SER A 30 -34.40 1.15 -21.65
CA SER A 30 -35.59 1.98 -21.97
C SER A 30 -35.44 3.46 -21.61
N SER A 31 -34.56 4.18 -22.31
CA SER A 31 -34.30 5.64 -22.29
C SER A 31 -33.19 6.14 -21.36
N GLY A 32 -32.49 5.27 -20.61
CA GLY A 32 -31.40 5.71 -19.73
C GLY A 32 -30.04 5.75 -20.43
N LEU A 33 -29.32 6.85 -20.20
CA LEU A 33 -27.92 7.03 -20.59
C LEU A 33 -27.07 6.97 -19.31
N PHE A 34 -26.20 5.97 -19.23
CA PHE A 34 -25.34 5.77 -18.07
C PHE A 34 -23.92 6.25 -18.37
N THR A 35 -23.46 7.29 -17.66
CA THR A 35 -22.08 7.78 -17.82
C THR A 35 -21.12 6.84 -17.12
N VAL A 36 -20.21 6.23 -17.88
CA VAL A 36 -19.19 5.30 -17.35
C VAL A 36 -17.83 5.96 -17.16
N GLY A 37 -17.58 7.07 -17.85
CA GLY A 37 -16.36 7.86 -17.68
C GLY A 37 -16.40 9.18 -18.45
N LYS A 38 -15.44 10.05 -18.15
CA LYS A 38 -15.26 11.33 -18.86
C LYS A 38 -13.82 11.85 -18.76
N ILE A 39 -13.39 12.51 -19.83
CA ILE A 39 -12.20 13.36 -19.88
C ILE A 39 -12.71 14.80 -19.80
N LYS A 40 -12.35 15.52 -18.75
CA LYS A 40 -12.78 16.91 -18.54
C LYS A 40 -11.63 17.81 -18.12
N GLN A 41 -11.80 19.10 -18.35
CA GLN A 41 -10.94 20.12 -17.77
C GLN A 41 -11.04 20.08 -16.24
N ASN A 42 -9.90 20.25 -15.58
CA ASN A 42 -9.76 20.27 -14.13
C ASN A 42 -8.95 21.52 -13.73
N GLY A 43 -9.67 22.62 -13.48
CA GLY A 43 -9.05 23.95 -13.39
C GLY A 43 -8.48 24.41 -14.74
N ASP A 44 -7.65 25.45 -14.71
CA ASP A 44 -7.31 26.17 -15.95
C ASP A 44 -6.39 25.40 -16.90
N LEU A 45 -5.46 24.60 -16.35
CA LEU A 45 -4.36 24.00 -17.13
C LEU A 45 -4.27 22.47 -17.04
N THR A 46 -5.22 21.79 -16.40
CA THR A 46 -5.12 20.33 -16.18
C THR A 46 -6.34 19.56 -16.67
N ILE A 47 -6.17 18.24 -16.84
CA ILE A 47 -7.18 17.31 -17.35
C ILE A 47 -7.44 16.24 -16.29
N ALA A 48 -8.71 15.90 -16.08
CA ALA A 48 -9.11 14.78 -15.25
C ALA A 48 -9.68 13.62 -16.10
N TYR A 49 -9.15 12.42 -15.85
CA TYR A 49 -9.61 11.15 -16.40
C TYR A 49 -10.48 10.45 -15.34
N ASN A 50 -11.80 10.61 -15.43
CA ASN A 50 -12.72 10.12 -14.41
C ASN A 50 -13.43 8.86 -14.89
N THR A 51 -13.51 7.86 -14.02
CA THR A 51 -14.30 6.63 -14.20
C THR A 51 -15.39 6.55 -13.12
N ALA A 52 -16.51 5.91 -13.44
CA ALA A 52 -17.60 5.74 -12.48
C ALA A 52 -17.18 4.80 -11.33
N SER A 53 -17.29 5.26 -10.08
CA SER A 53 -16.82 4.51 -8.90
C SER A 53 -17.77 4.62 -7.69
N ASP A 54 -19.00 5.12 -7.90
CA ASP A 54 -20.01 5.30 -6.86
C ASP A 54 -20.35 3.98 -6.15
N MET A 55 -20.44 4.01 -4.81
CA MET A 55 -20.73 2.84 -3.99
C MET A 55 -22.05 2.16 -4.37
N ARG A 56 -23.06 2.92 -4.80
CA ARG A 56 -24.38 2.40 -5.20
C ARG A 56 -24.33 1.55 -6.48
N LEU A 57 -23.23 1.66 -7.22
CA LEU A 57 -22.98 0.88 -8.44
C LEU A 57 -22.15 -0.38 -8.17
N LYS A 58 -21.78 -0.63 -6.91
CA LYS A 58 -20.93 -1.74 -6.50
C LYS A 58 -21.70 -2.69 -5.58
N THR A 59 -21.39 -3.97 -5.68
CA THR A 59 -21.92 -5.03 -4.81
C THR A 59 -20.76 -5.92 -4.35
N ASN A 60 -21.01 -6.83 -3.40
CA ASN A 60 -20.00 -7.75 -2.86
C ASN A 60 -18.74 -7.05 -2.32
N ILE A 61 -18.91 -5.87 -1.70
CA ILE A 61 -17.81 -5.05 -1.17
C ILE A 61 -17.17 -5.76 0.02
N LYS A 62 -15.88 -6.10 -0.11
CA LYS A 62 -15.06 -6.76 0.91
C LYS A 62 -13.65 -6.13 0.92
N PRO A 63 -12.90 -6.23 2.03
CA PRO A 63 -11.49 -5.86 2.05
C PRO A 63 -10.70 -6.59 0.95
N SER A 64 -9.72 -5.90 0.37
CA SER A 64 -8.83 -6.49 -0.63
C SER A 64 -8.03 -7.64 -0.01
N THR A 65 -7.85 -8.72 -0.76
CA THR A 65 -6.91 -9.80 -0.42
C THR A 65 -5.52 -9.56 -1.01
N LYS A 66 -5.39 -8.54 -1.87
CA LYS A 66 -4.13 -8.10 -2.47
C LYS A 66 -3.53 -6.97 -1.65
N GLY A 67 -2.22 -7.02 -1.41
CA GLY A 67 -1.52 -6.04 -0.59
C GLY A 67 -0.02 -5.98 -0.87
N LEU A 68 0.78 -5.67 0.16
CA LEU A 68 2.23 -5.49 0.03
C LEU A 68 2.92 -6.72 -0.59
N ASN A 69 2.55 -7.93 -0.19
CA ASN A 69 3.16 -9.16 -0.70
C ASN A 69 2.87 -9.40 -2.19
N ASP A 70 1.78 -8.87 -2.74
CA ASP A 70 1.49 -8.94 -4.17
C ASP A 70 2.24 -7.85 -4.92
N LEU A 71 2.29 -6.63 -4.37
CA LEU A 71 3.07 -5.53 -4.94
C LEU A 71 4.56 -5.91 -5.08
N LEU A 72 5.13 -6.57 -4.08
CA LEU A 72 6.55 -6.98 -4.10
C LEU A 72 6.90 -8.03 -5.16
N LYS A 73 5.91 -8.66 -5.80
CA LYS A 73 6.13 -9.59 -6.92
C LYS A 73 6.23 -8.85 -8.26
N ILE A 74 5.74 -7.61 -8.33
CA ILE A 74 5.73 -6.82 -9.56
C ILE A 74 7.14 -6.26 -9.81
N GLN A 75 7.67 -6.51 -11.01
CA GLN A 75 8.99 -6.02 -11.42
C GLN A 75 8.87 -4.70 -12.16
N VAL A 76 9.65 -3.71 -11.73
CA VAL A 76 9.86 -2.46 -12.47
C VAL A 76 11.06 -2.66 -13.39
N ALA A 77 10.92 -2.28 -14.66
CA ALA A 77 11.96 -2.38 -15.65
C ALA A 77 12.32 -0.98 -16.18
N ASP A 78 13.61 -0.78 -16.43
CA ASP A 78 14.05 0.32 -17.27
C ASP A 78 14.25 -0.20 -18.69
N TYR A 79 13.75 0.54 -19.67
CA TYR A 79 13.77 0.12 -21.07
C TYR A 79 13.84 1.31 -22.02
N ASN A 80 14.13 1.01 -23.29
CA ASN A 80 13.94 1.88 -24.43
C ASN A 80 12.96 1.19 -25.37
N TYR A 81 12.12 1.95 -26.09
CA TYR A 81 11.44 1.37 -27.25
C TYR A 81 12.45 1.08 -28.35
N ILE A 82 12.11 0.16 -29.27
CA ILE A 82 13.02 -0.25 -30.36
C ILE A 82 13.44 0.95 -31.22
N ASP A 83 12.53 1.92 -31.39
CA ASP A 83 12.76 3.13 -32.18
C ASP A 83 13.19 4.35 -31.35
N ASP A 84 13.41 4.18 -30.03
CA ASP A 84 13.93 5.26 -29.17
C ASP A 84 15.44 5.46 -29.40
N ARG A 85 15.95 6.65 -29.10
CA ARG A 85 17.41 6.85 -29.01
C ARG A 85 17.94 6.09 -27.80
N PRO A 86 19.22 5.65 -27.80
CA PRO A 86 19.80 4.97 -26.63
C PRO A 86 19.74 5.77 -25.32
N THR A 87 19.64 7.10 -25.42
CA THR A 87 19.51 8.02 -24.27
C THR A 87 18.10 8.12 -23.70
N ASP A 88 17.07 7.71 -24.45
CA ASP A 88 15.66 7.95 -24.12
C ASP A 88 15.13 6.83 -23.21
N ARG A 89 15.83 6.59 -22.10
CA ARG A 89 15.51 5.52 -21.16
C ARG A 89 14.27 5.87 -20.35
N ARG A 90 13.35 4.92 -20.26
CA ARG A 90 12.07 5.03 -19.53
C ARG A 90 12.05 3.99 -18.42
N GLN A 91 11.30 4.30 -17.37
CA GLN A 91 10.99 3.36 -16.30
C GLN A 91 9.50 3.00 -16.36
N GLY A 92 9.18 1.73 -16.23
CA GLY A 92 7.81 1.26 -16.23
C GLY A 92 7.70 -0.23 -15.99
N PHE A 93 6.70 -0.86 -16.61
CA PHE A 93 6.43 -2.29 -16.48
C PHE A 93 6.42 -2.96 -17.84
N LEU A 94 6.81 -4.23 -17.88
CA LEU A 94 6.55 -5.10 -19.03
C LEU A 94 5.17 -5.75 -18.84
N ALA A 95 4.26 -5.53 -19.78
CA ALA A 95 2.85 -5.91 -19.64
C ALA A 95 2.66 -7.41 -19.37
N GLN A 96 3.42 -8.27 -20.05
CA GLN A 96 3.37 -9.72 -19.89
C GLN A 96 3.86 -10.16 -18.50
N GLN A 97 4.86 -9.50 -17.94
CA GLN A 97 5.33 -9.78 -16.58
C GLN A 97 4.32 -9.29 -15.55
N LEU A 98 3.76 -8.10 -15.75
CA LEU A 98 2.74 -7.57 -14.86
C LEU A 98 1.51 -8.47 -14.83
N TYR A 99 1.09 -9.01 -15.98
CA TYR A 99 -0.07 -9.89 -16.10
C TYR A 99 0.03 -11.14 -15.21
N GLN A 100 1.22 -11.70 -15.04
CA GLN A 100 1.44 -12.89 -14.19
C GLN A 100 1.13 -12.63 -12.71
N HIS A 101 1.21 -11.38 -12.25
CA HIS A 101 1.08 -11.02 -10.84
C HIS A 101 -0.13 -10.11 -10.57
N PHE A 102 -0.52 -9.28 -11.53
CA PHE A 102 -1.59 -8.30 -11.43
C PHE A 102 -2.30 -8.11 -12.79
N PRO A 103 -3.04 -9.12 -13.27
CA PRO A 103 -3.66 -9.10 -14.60
C PRO A 103 -4.73 -8.02 -14.74
N TYR A 104 -5.32 -7.54 -13.64
CA TYR A 104 -6.37 -6.52 -13.67
C TYR A 104 -5.94 -5.18 -14.28
N ALA A 105 -4.64 -4.87 -14.29
CA ALA A 105 -4.10 -3.65 -14.89
C ALA A 105 -3.66 -3.83 -16.34
N VAL A 106 -3.77 -5.04 -16.91
CA VAL A 106 -3.22 -5.37 -18.22
C VAL A 106 -4.35 -5.72 -19.17
N ASP A 107 -4.36 -5.05 -20.32
CA ASP A 107 -5.14 -5.48 -21.47
C ASP A 107 -4.25 -6.40 -22.32
N GLU A 108 -4.70 -7.65 -22.46
CA GLU A 108 -3.95 -8.68 -23.16
C GLU A 108 -3.98 -8.41 -24.67
N GLY A 109 -2.79 -8.39 -25.28
CA GLY A 109 -2.66 -8.21 -26.72
C GLY A 109 -2.75 -9.53 -27.49
N GLY A 110 -2.75 -9.41 -28.82
CA GLY A 110 -2.83 -10.52 -29.76
C GLY A 110 -1.48 -11.06 -30.21
N ALA A 111 -1.50 -11.81 -31.32
CA ALA A 111 -0.31 -12.44 -31.89
C ALA A 111 0.65 -11.42 -32.53
N ASP A 112 0.12 -10.37 -33.16
CA ASP A 112 0.92 -9.29 -33.73
C ASP A 112 0.87 -8.04 -32.82
N PRO A 113 1.99 -7.63 -32.20
CA PRO A 113 2.03 -6.45 -31.35
C PRO A 113 1.81 -5.13 -32.10
N LYS A 114 1.80 -5.12 -33.45
CA LYS A 114 1.47 -3.92 -34.24
C LYS A 114 -0.02 -3.67 -34.34
N ASP A 115 -0.82 -4.75 -34.35
CA ASP A 115 -2.28 -4.67 -34.46
C ASP A 115 -2.92 -4.69 -33.07
N GLU A 116 -2.42 -5.56 -32.19
CA GLU A 116 -2.98 -5.81 -30.85
C GLU A 116 -1.84 -5.84 -29.82
N PRO A 117 -1.20 -4.70 -29.51
CA PRO A 117 -0.19 -4.65 -28.45
C PRO A 117 -0.80 -4.94 -27.09
N TRP A 118 -0.01 -5.53 -26.20
CA TRP A 118 -0.36 -5.59 -24.78
C TRP A 118 -0.29 -4.19 -24.17
N MET A 119 -1.31 -3.80 -23.42
CA MET A 119 -1.41 -2.46 -22.83
C MET A 119 -1.55 -2.52 -21.31
N ILE A 120 -1.18 -1.43 -20.64
CA ILE A 120 -1.27 -1.31 -19.18
C ILE A 120 -2.08 -0.09 -18.80
N ASP A 121 -3.11 -0.26 -17.98
CA ASP A 121 -3.76 0.81 -17.25
C ASP A 121 -3.03 1.03 -15.92
N TYR A 122 -2.07 1.96 -15.93
CA TYR A 122 -1.31 2.33 -14.74
C TYR A 122 -2.19 2.84 -13.59
N GLY A 123 -3.38 3.39 -13.89
CA GLY A 123 -4.31 3.88 -12.88
C GLY A 123 -4.81 2.77 -11.95
N LEU A 124 -4.92 1.54 -12.46
CA LEU A 124 -5.39 0.37 -11.71
C LEU A 124 -4.38 -0.17 -10.70
N LEU A 125 -3.12 0.27 -10.76
CA LEU A 125 -2.12 -0.03 -9.72
C LEU A 125 -2.31 0.81 -8.45
N THR A 126 -2.99 1.96 -8.55
CA THR A 126 -3.12 2.91 -7.43
C THR A 126 -3.75 2.30 -6.17
N PRO A 127 -4.85 1.54 -6.24
CA PRO A 127 -5.42 0.89 -5.05
C PRO A 127 -4.47 -0.14 -4.41
N LEU A 128 -3.70 -0.88 -5.22
CA LEU A 128 -2.71 -1.84 -4.72
C LEU A 128 -1.58 -1.12 -3.97
N LEU A 129 -1.09 0.00 -4.51
CA LEU A 129 -0.07 0.83 -3.85
C LEU A 129 -0.56 1.36 -2.49
N VAL A 130 -1.80 1.85 -2.43
CA VAL A 130 -2.42 2.32 -1.18
C VAL A 130 -2.49 1.18 -0.16
N GLN A 131 -3.01 0.01 -0.55
CA GLN A 131 -3.11 -1.14 0.35
C GLN A 131 -1.72 -1.60 0.83
N ALA A 132 -0.73 -1.63 -0.05
CA ALA A 132 0.65 -2.01 0.31
C ALA A 132 1.29 -1.04 1.32
N ILE A 133 1.01 0.26 1.21
CA ILE A 133 1.48 1.26 2.19
C ILE A 133 0.78 1.05 3.55
N GLN A 134 -0.52 0.76 3.54
CA GLN A 134 -1.28 0.46 4.77
C GLN A 134 -0.76 -0.81 5.46
N ASP A 135 -0.52 -1.88 4.70
CA ASP A 135 0.08 -3.12 5.22
C ASP A 135 1.46 -2.85 5.83
N ARG A 136 2.28 -2.04 5.15
CA ARG A 136 3.59 -1.63 5.64
C ARG A 136 3.49 -0.85 6.95
N GLN A 137 2.54 0.08 7.07
CA GLN A 137 2.33 0.83 8.31
C GLN A 137 1.94 -0.11 9.46
N ALA A 138 1.05 -1.08 9.22
CA ALA A 138 0.66 -2.06 10.23
C ALA A 138 1.86 -2.91 10.72
N ILE A 139 2.78 -3.28 9.82
CA ILE A 139 4.02 -3.99 10.18
C ILE A 139 4.92 -3.10 11.05
N ILE A 140 5.06 -1.81 10.70
CA ILE A 140 5.85 -0.85 11.48
C ILE A 140 5.28 -0.71 12.90
N ASP A 141 3.97 -0.54 13.03
CA ASP A 141 3.29 -0.39 14.32
C ASP A 141 3.47 -1.65 15.18
N ALA A 142 3.35 -2.83 14.56
CA ALA A 142 3.58 -4.11 15.25
C ALA A 142 5.04 -4.27 15.72
N HIS A 143 6.02 -3.82 14.92
CA HIS A 143 7.42 -3.82 15.32
C HIS A 143 7.70 -2.84 16.46
N GLN A 144 7.10 -1.65 16.43
CA GLN A 144 7.24 -0.65 17.48
C GLN A 144 6.69 -1.17 18.82
N ALA A 145 5.50 -1.76 18.81
CA ALA A 145 4.91 -2.38 20.00
C ALA A 145 5.80 -3.50 20.58
N LYS A 146 6.44 -4.30 19.71
CA LYS A 146 7.37 -5.35 20.14
C LYS A 146 8.65 -4.77 20.75
N ILE A 147 9.17 -3.68 20.19
CA ILE A 147 10.34 -2.98 20.73
C ILE A 147 10.02 -2.43 22.13
N GLU A 148 8.86 -1.81 22.32
CA GLU A 148 8.43 -1.30 23.62
C GLU A 148 8.29 -2.43 24.65
N GLN A 149 7.65 -3.54 24.27
CA GLN A 149 7.56 -4.71 25.14
C GLN A 149 8.94 -5.26 25.54
N GLN A 150 9.87 -5.34 24.59
CA GLN A 150 11.23 -5.79 24.84
C GLN A 150 11.98 -4.83 25.77
N GLN A 151 11.81 -3.53 25.59
CA GLN A 151 12.42 -2.51 26.44
C GLN A 151 11.92 -2.61 27.89
N THR A 152 10.62 -2.73 28.11
CA THR A 152 10.06 -2.96 29.46
C THR A 152 10.58 -4.24 30.11
N ARG A 153 10.76 -5.31 29.31
CA ARG A 153 11.32 -6.56 29.82
C ARG A 153 12.80 -6.40 30.21
N ILE A 154 13.58 -5.66 29.43
CA ILE A 154 14.98 -5.35 29.74
C ILE A 154 15.06 -4.55 31.05
N GLU A 155 14.23 -3.53 31.22
CA GLU A 155 14.18 -2.71 32.44
C GLU A 155 13.80 -3.55 33.67
N THR A 156 12.82 -4.44 33.52
CA THR A 156 12.40 -5.35 34.60
C THR A 156 13.53 -6.29 35.00
N LEU A 157 14.19 -6.93 34.03
CA LEU A 157 15.32 -7.82 34.28
C LEU A 157 16.50 -7.08 34.92
N GLN A 158 16.76 -5.84 34.52
CA GLN A 158 17.78 -5.00 35.16
C GLN A 158 17.46 -4.70 36.62
N SER A 159 16.19 -4.41 36.95
CA SER A 159 15.75 -4.23 38.34
C SER A 159 15.90 -5.51 39.16
N GLU A 160 15.48 -6.66 38.62
CA GLU A 160 15.64 -7.97 39.27
C GLU A 160 17.12 -8.30 39.52
N MET A 161 18.01 -7.97 38.58
CA MET A 161 19.46 -8.13 38.76
C MET A 161 20.00 -7.25 39.89
N GLN A 162 19.56 -6.00 39.98
CA GLN A 162 19.96 -5.09 41.08
C GLN A 162 19.49 -5.59 42.44
N GLU A 163 18.24 -6.08 42.53
CA GLU A 163 17.71 -6.65 43.77
C GLU A 163 18.47 -7.91 44.20
N LEU A 164 18.79 -8.78 43.24
CA LEU A 164 19.56 -9.99 43.49
C LEU A 164 20.96 -9.65 44.02
N ASP A 165 21.63 -8.65 43.46
CA ASP A 165 22.95 -8.22 43.91
C ASP A 165 22.88 -7.60 45.32
N ALA A 166 21.86 -6.79 45.61
CA ALA A 166 21.63 -6.29 46.96
C ALA A 166 21.34 -7.40 47.99
N LEU A 167 20.63 -8.46 47.59
CA LEU A 167 20.34 -9.61 48.44
C LEU A 167 21.61 -10.42 48.73
N LYS A 168 22.47 -10.62 47.72
CA LYS A 168 23.79 -11.27 47.89
C LYS A 168 24.65 -10.52 48.90
N GLU A 169 24.70 -9.18 48.85
CA GLU A 169 25.44 -8.39 49.83
C GLU A 169 24.91 -8.55 51.26
N LYS A 170 23.57 -8.54 51.44
CA LYS A 170 22.95 -8.77 52.75
C LYS A 170 23.27 -10.15 53.30
N LEU A 171 23.20 -11.18 52.46
CA LEU A 171 23.57 -12.56 52.81
C LEU A 171 25.04 -12.65 53.26
N ALA A 172 25.96 -12.02 52.53
CA ALA A 172 27.37 -12.00 52.90
C ALA A 172 27.58 -11.36 54.29
N LYS A 173 26.94 -10.23 54.58
CA LYS A 173 27.02 -9.57 55.90
C LYS A 173 26.48 -10.46 57.03
N LEU A 174 25.37 -11.16 56.81
CA LEU A 174 24.80 -12.09 57.80
C LEU A 174 25.73 -13.28 58.06
N GLN A 175 26.34 -13.85 57.03
CA GLN A 175 27.30 -14.94 57.17
C GLN A 175 28.50 -14.52 58.01
N THR A 176 29.06 -13.33 57.77
CA THR A 176 30.17 -12.79 58.57
C THR A 176 29.76 -12.58 60.04
N ALA A 177 28.56 -12.05 60.30
CA ALA A 177 28.08 -11.81 61.66
C ALA A 177 27.89 -13.11 62.46
N ILE A 178 27.39 -14.17 61.83
CA ILE A 178 27.26 -15.50 62.44
C ILE A 178 28.64 -16.09 62.77
N GLN A 179 29.63 -15.95 61.88
CA GLN A 179 30.99 -16.47 62.10
C GLN A 179 31.74 -15.72 63.21
N SER A 180 31.43 -14.45 63.48
CA SER A 180 32.04 -13.65 64.55
C SER A 180 31.34 -13.77 65.93
N SER A 181 30.28 -14.58 66.03
CA SER A 181 29.54 -14.77 67.29
C SER A 181 30.32 -15.69 68.25
N PRO A 182 30.61 -15.29 69.50
CA PRO A 182 31.37 -16.14 70.42
C PRO A 182 30.57 -17.40 70.80
N SER A 183 31.24 -18.55 70.79
CA SER A 183 30.64 -19.81 71.27
C SER A 183 30.10 -19.64 72.70
N PRO A 184 28.95 -20.25 73.05
CA PRO A 184 28.47 -20.22 74.42
C PRO A 184 29.50 -20.90 75.31
N SER A 185 30.08 -20.14 76.22
CA SER A 185 30.93 -20.65 77.31
C SER A 185 30.14 -21.72 78.08
N THR A 186 30.44 -22.99 77.82
CA THR A 186 30.01 -24.08 78.70
C THR A 186 30.92 -24.07 79.92
N SER A 187 30.48 -23.39 80.97
CA SER A 187 31.04 -23.53 82.32
C SER A 187 30.41 -24.75 82.99
N LYS A 188 31.22 -25.80 83.19
CA LYS A 188 31.16 -26.73 84.32
C LYS A 188 32.56 -27.18 84.66
#